data_AF-A0A6L9ZLL5-F1
#
_entry.id   AF-A0A6L9ZLL5-F1
#
_cell.length_a   1.000
_cell.length_b   1.000
_cell.length_c   1.000
_cell.angle_alpha   90.00
_cell.angle_beta   90.00
_cell.angle_gamma   90.00
#
_symmetry.space_group_name_H-M   'P 1'
#
loop_
_entity.id
_entity.type
_entity.pdbx_description
1 polymer ?
#
loop_
_entity_poly.entity_id
_entity_poly.type
_entity_poly.pdbx_seq_one_letter_code
_entity_poly.pdbx_strand_id
1 'polypeptide(L)'
;AASIRGSLIEIKKINLQENKKSYYIKQDQWQEILEEAIEVAISDASVEVFDGTYTPFQLLDMVDKNQIITIAQNLLALTYNYSKKELPAIVNNFLTELPGGENWRLGK
;
A
#
# COMPACT_ATOMS: atom_id res chain seq x y z
N ALA A 1 -1.89 -6.51 7.94
CA ALA A 1 -1.91 -5.08 8.32
C ALA A 1 -0.60 -4.55 8.93
N ALA A 2 0.13 -5.31 9.75
CA ALA A 2 1.34 -4.80 10.41
C ALA A 2 2.42 -4.33 9.41
N SER A 3 2.68 -5.10 8.34
CA SER A 3 3.62 -4.73 7.28
C SER A 3 3.24 -3.41 6.60
N ILE A 4 2.00 -3.27 6.09
CA ILE A 4 1.49 -2.04 5.44
C ILE A 4 1.67 -0.81 6.34
N ARG A 5 1.28 -0.89 7.61
CA ARG A 5 1.46 0.23 8.57
C ARG A 5 2.93 0.59 8.75
N GLY A 6 3.79 -0.41 8.92
CA GLY A 6 5.22 -0.22 9.09
C GLY A 6 5.82 0.52 7.90
N SER A 7 5.51 0.05 6.69
CA SER A 7 5.96 0.67 5.44
C SER A 7 5.49 2.12 5.32
N LEU A 8 4.22 2.43 5.61
CA LEU A 8 3.71 3.81 5.52
C LEU A 8 4.37 4.76 6.52
N ILE A 9 4.69 4.29 7.73
CA ILE A 9 5.43 5.08 8.73
C ILE A 9 6.84 5.37 8.24
N GLU A 10 7.53 4.37 7.69
CA GLU A 10 8.90 4.54 7.19
C GLU A 10 8.91 5.43 5.93
N ILE A 11 7.99 5.22 4.99
CA ILE A 11 7.80 6.09 3.81
C ILE A 11 7.58 7.53 4.26
N LYS A 12 6.66 7.80 5.21
CA LYS A 12 6.46 9.16 5.75
C LYS A 12 7.75 9.76 6.31
N LYS A 13 8.55 8.93 7.00
CA LYS A 13 9.79 9.37 7.66
C LYS A 13 10.88 9.72 6.63
N ILE A 14 11.08 8.90 5.61
CA ILE A 14 12.15 9.08 4.63
C ILE A 14 11.77 10.03 3.49
N ASN A 15 10.48 10.14 3.16
CA ASN A 15 10.02 11.00 2.07
C ASN A 15 9.98 12.49 2.46
N LEU A 16 9.90 12.80 3.76
CA LEU A 16 9.97 14.17 4.26
C LEU A 16 11.42 14.67 4.21
N GLN A 17 11.67 15.75 3.46
CA GLN A 17 13.00 16.36 3.38
C GLN A 17 13.43 16.97 4.71
N GLU A 18 14.73 17.22 4.87
CA GLU A 18 15.32 17.80 6.10
C GLU A 18 14.67 19.13 6.53
N ASN A 19 14.17 19.91 5.57
CA ASN A 19 13.48 21.17 5.81
C ASN A 19 12.09 21.01 6.45
N LYS A 20 11.59 19.77 6.59
CA LYS A 20 10.28 19.38 7.17
C LYS A 20 9.07 20.00 6.49
N LYS A 21 9.22 20.54 5.27
CA LYS A 21 8.17 21.22 4.50
C LYS A 21 7.97 20.62 3.12
N SER A 22 9.00 20.03 2.56
CA SER A 22 9.00 19.45 1.22
C SER A 22 9.12 17.94 1.25
N TYR A 23 8.72 17.30 0.15
CA TYR A 23 8.79 15.86 -0.03
C TYR A 23 9.69 15.52 -1.23
N TYR A 24 10.39 14.38 -1.17
CA TYR A 24 11.15 13.87 -2.33
C TYR A 24 10.21 13.41 -3.44
N ILE A 25 9.14 12.72 -3.06
CA ILE A 25 8.04 12.28 -3.92
C ILE A 25 6.79 13.06 -3.50
N LYS A 26 6.20 13.81 -4.41
CA LYS A 26 4.92 14.49 -4.22
C LYS A 26 3.75 13.53 -4.50
N GLN A 27 2.57 13.89 -4.02
CA GLN A 27 1.38 13.03 -4.08
C GLN A 27 1.00 12.66 -5.53
N ASP A 28 1.23 13.54 -6.50
CA ASP A 28 0.98 13.35 -7.93
C ASP A 28 2.06 12.52 -8.65
N GLN A 29 3.15 12.16 -7.98
CA GLN A 29 4.29 11.44 -8.57
C GLN A 29 4.28 9.93 -8.27
N TRP A 30 3.29 9.44 -7.50
CA TRP A 30 3.25 8.02 -7.12
C TRP A 30 2.78 7.09 -8.23
N GLN A 31 2.05 7.58 -9.24
CA GLN A 31 1.43 6.73 -10.28
C GLN A 31 2.48 5.84 -10.97
N GLU A 32 3.51 6.46 -11.57
CA GLU A 32 4.57 5.76 -12.30
C GLU A 32 5.34 4.79 -11.39
N ILE A 33 5.66 5.21 -10.17
CA ILE A 33 6.38 4.37 -9.18
C ILE A 33 5.55 3.12 -8.81
N LEU A 34 4.24 3.26 -8.67
CA LEU A 34 3.35 2.14 -8.34
C LEU A 34 3.08 1.24 -9.53
N GLU A 35 3.04 1.77 -10.75
CA GLU A 35 2.95 0.99 -11.98
C GLU A 35 4.17 0.08 -12.17
N GLU A 36 5.36 0.54 -11.83
CA GLU A 36 6.56 -0.31 -11.83
C GLU A 36 6.53 -1.32 -10.67
N ALA A 37 6.20 -0.87 -9.46
CA ALA A 37 6.23 -1.70 -8.27
C ALA A 37 5.20 -2.86 -8.32
N ILE A 38 4.05 -2.67 -8.97
CA ILE A 38 3.01 -3.70 -9.04
C ILE A 38 3.43 -4.90 -9.88
N GLU A 39 4.25 -4.72 -10.92
CA GLU A 39 4.77 -5.83 -11.74
C GLU A 39 5.67 -6.76 -10.93
N VAL A 40 6.54 -6.16 -10.10
CA VAL A 40 7.41 -6.90 -9.17
C VAL A 40 6.56 -7.59 -8.10
N ALA A 41 5.60 -6.87 -7.51
CA ALA A 41 4.75 -7.41 -6.46
C ALA A 41 3.90 -8.61 -6.93
N ILE A 42 3.40 -8.60 -8.17
CA ILE A 42 2.67 -9.74 -8.74
C ILE A 42 3.59 -10.93 -8.95
N SER A 43 4.82 -10.69 -9.40
CA SER A 43 5.82 -11.74 -9.58
C SER A 43 6.19 -12.39 -8.24
N ASP A 44 6.44 -11.59 -7.20
CA ASP A 44 6.74 -12.09 -5.86
C ASP A 44 5.53 -12.84 -5.27
N ALA A 45 4.33 -12.27 -5.38
CA ALA A 45 3.10 -12.90 -4.92
C ALA A 45 2.84 -14.25 -5.61
N SER A 46 3.27 -14.41 -6.87
CA SER A 46 3.14 -15.69 -7.58
C SER A 46 3.91 -16.84 -6.97
N VAL A 47 4.94 -16.56 -6.18
CA VAL A 47 5.73 -17.59 -5.48
C VAL A 47 5.11 -17.92 -4.12
N GLU A 48 4.48 -16.95 -3.47
CA GLU A 48 3.97 -17.08 -2.09
C GLU A 48 2.51 -17.51 -2.04
N VAL A 49 1.68 -16.99 -2.94
CA VAL A 49 0.22 -17.16 -2.91
C VAL A 49 -0.14 -18.58 -3.36
N PHE A 50 -0.94 -19.27 -2.54
CA PHE A 50 -1.32 -20.66 -2.75
C PHE A 50 -0.12 -21.57 -3.03
N ASP A 51 0.99 -21.37 -2.32
CA ASP A 51 2.24 -22.13 -2.45
C ASP A 51 2.76 -22.20 -3.90
N GLY A 52 2.61 -21.10 -4.65
CA GLY A 52 3.09 -21.02 -6.03
C GLY A 52 2.19 -21.67 -7.07
N THR A 53 0.91 -21.91 -6.74
CA THR A 53 -0.03 -22.57 -7.67
C THR A 53 -0.28 -21.75 -8.94
N TYR A 54 -0.21 -20.42 -8.86
CA TYR A 54 -0.46 -19.53 -9.99
C TYR A 54 0.82 -18.87 -10.48
N THR A 55 1.01 -18.85 -11.80
CA THR A 55 2.07 -18.04 -12.42
C THR A 55 1.79 -16.54 -12.28
N PRO A 56 2.79 -15.66 -12.44
CA PRO A 56 2.58 -14.21 -12.45
C PRO A 56 1.49 -13.77 -13.44
N PHE A 57 1.43 -14.38 -14.63
CA PHE A 57 0.44 -14.07 -15.66
C PHE A 57 -0.98 -14.44 -15.23
N GLN A 58 -1.16 -15.61 -14.60
CA GLN A 58 -2.48 -16.03 -14.11
C GLN A 58 -2.94 -15.13 -12.95
N LEU A 59 -2.03 -14.76 -12.05
CA LEU A 59 -2.36 -13.81 -10.99
C LEU A 59 -2.72 -12.43 -11.56
N LEU A 60 -2.00 -11.98 -12.57
CA LEU A 60 -2.27 -10.72 -13.26
C LEU A 60 -3.71 -10.68 -13.81
N ASP A 61 -4.19 -11.77 -14.39
CA ASP A 61 -5.56 -11.89 -14.91
C ASP A 61 -6.62 -11.94 -13.80
N MET A 62 -6.24 -12.36 -12.59
CA MET A 62 -7.14 -12.47 -11.44
C MET A 62 -7.27 -11.17 -10.63
N VAL A 63 -6.29 -10.27 -10.72
CA VAL A 63 -6.25 -9.04 -9.93
C VAL A 63 -6.67 -7.81 -10.72
N ASP A 64 -7.41 -6.92 -10.07
CA ASP A 64 -7.63 -5.57 -10.61
C ASP A 64 -6.46 -4.66 -10.21
N LYS A 65 -5.48 -4.53 -11.13
CA LYS A 65 -4.30 -3.67 -10.93
C LYS A 65 -4.68 -2.22 -10.63
N ASN A 66 -5.67 -1.69 -11.34
CA ASN A 66 -6.08 -0.29 -11.21
C ASN A 66 -6.66 -0.03 -9.82
N GLN A 67 -7.46 -0.99 -9.32
CA GLN A 67 -7.96 -0.93 -7.96
C GLN A 67 -6.83 -0.99 -6.93
N ILE A 68 -5.86 -1.89 -7.10
CA ILE A 68 -4.71 -2.03 -6.18
C ILE A 68 -3.88 -0.73 -6.15
N ILE A 69 -3.55 -0.16 -7.31
CA ILE A 69 -2.79 1.10 -7.41
C ILE A 69 -3.57 2.23 -6.75
N THR A 70 -4.88 2.34 -7.00
CA THR A 70 -5.74 3.36 -6.39
C THR A 70 -5.74 3.24 -4.86
N ILE A 71 -5.86 2.02 -4.34
CA ILE A 71 -5.79 1.76 -2.89
C ILE A 71 -4.42 2.15 -2.32
N ALA A 72 -3.33 1.80 -3.02
CA ALA A 72 -1.98 2.17 -2.61
C ALA A 72 -1.77 3.69 -2.58
N GLN A 73 -2.26 4.42 -3.58
CA GLN A 73 -2.22 5.89 -3.60
C GLN A 73 -3.03 6.50 -2.46
N ASN A 74 -4.22 5.98 -2.17
CA ASN A 74 -5.03 6.43 -1.04
C ASN A 74 -4.30 6.23 0.29
N LEU A 75 -3.66 5.07 0.49
CA LEU A 75 -2.83 4.79 1.66
C LEU A 75 -1.62 5.73 1.75
N LEU A 76 -0.93 5.99 0.64
CA LEU A 76 0.20 6.92 0.57
C LEU A 76 -0.23 8.36 0.85
N ALA A 77 -1.41 8.78 0.40
CA ALA A 77 -1.97 10.10 0.68
C ALA A 77 -2.13 10.34 2.20
N LEU A 78 -2.43 9.29 2.98
CA LEU A 78 -2.49 9.39 4.45
C LEU A 78 -1.15 9.88 5.05
N THR A 79 -0.02 9.55 4.41
CA THR A 79 1.32 9.96 4.87
C THR A 79 1.57 11.46 4.78
N TYR A 80 0.82 12.17 3.93
CA TYR A 80 0.88 13.64 3.80
C TYR A 80 -0.08 14.32 4.78
N ASN A 81 -1.24 13.70 5.02
CA ASN A 81 -2.35 14.33 5.74
C ASN A 81 -2.34 14.11 7.26
N TYR A 82 -1.71 13.03 7.74
CA TYR A 82 -1.76 12.65 9.15
C TYR A 82 -0.38 12.65 9.81
N SER A 83 -0.32 12.95 11.11
CA SER A 83 0.94 12.89 11.86
C SER A 83 1.41 11.45 12.05
N LYS A 84 2.70 11.25 12.40
CA LYS A 84 3.23 9.91 12.72
C LYS A 84 2.49 9.22 13.86
N LYS A 85 1.91 10.00 14.79
CA LYS A 85 1.14 9.49 15.93
C LYS A 85 -0.24 8.97 15.51
N GLU A 86 -0.90 9.65 14.58
CA GLU A 86 -2.26 9.31 14.13
C GLU A 86 -2.28 8.25 13.04
N LEU A 87 -1.26 8.26 12.17
CA LEU A 87 -1.17 7.42 10.98
C LEU A 87 -1.49 5.94 11.24
N PRO A 88 -0.99 5.28 12.32
CA PRO A 88 -1.31 3.87 12.56
C PRO A 88 -2.80 3.60 12.73
N ALA A 89 -3.53 4.48 13.44
CA ALA A 89 -4.95 4.32 13.69
C ALA A 89 -5.78 4.60 12.43
N ILE A 90 -5.40 5.62 11.66
CA ILE A 90 -6.08 5.95 10.39
C ILE A 90 -5.90 4.84 9.36
N VAL A 91 -4.69 4.27 9.25
CA VAL A 91 -4.45 3.12 8.36
C VAL A 91 -5.30 1.93 8.77
N ASN A 92 -5.48 1.66 10.07
CA ASN A 92 -6.39 0.59 10.51
C ASN A 92 -7.80 0.84 10.01
N ASN A 93 -8.35 2.02 10.27
CA ASN A 93 -9.72 2.33 9.87
C ASN A 93 -9.89 2.19 8.35
N PHE A 94 -8.96 2.75 7.57
CA PHE A 94 -8.96 2.62 6.12
C PHE A 94 -8.97 1.16 5.66
N LEU A 95 -8.12 0.30 6.25
CA LEU A 95 -8.07 -1.12 5.89
C LEU A 95 -9.38 -1.86 6.25
N THR A 96 -10.14 -1.41 7.24
CA THR A 96 -11.45 -2.02 7.56
C THR A 96 -12.54 -1.69 6.54
N GLU A 97 -12.36 -0.64 5.74
CA GLU A 97 -13.32 -0.20 4.71
C GLU A 97 -13.08 -0.92 3.37
N LEU A 98 -11.94 -1.59 3.21
CA LEU A 98 -11.63 -2.37 2.01
C LEU A 98 -12.41 -3.70 1.97
N PRO A 99 -12.60 -4.30 0.79
CA PRO A 99 -13.17 -5.64 0.67
C PRO A 99 -12.43 -6.65 1.57
N GLY A 100 -13.18 -7.38 2.39
CA GLY A 100 -12.63 -8.31 3.39
C GLY A 100 -12.12 -7.66 4.68
N GLY A 101 -12.10 -6.34 4.78
CA GLY A 101 -11.66 -5.57 5.95
C GLY A 101 -12.49 -5.82 7.21
N GLU A 102 -13.77 -6.18 7.06
CA GLU A 102 -14.63 -6.56 8.19
C GLU A 102 -14.12 -7.80 8.92
N ASN A 103 -13.65 -8.83 8.19
CA ASN A 103 -13.08 -10.03 8.81
C ASN A 103 -11.85 -9.68 9.63
N TRP A 104 -10.99 -8.82 9.08
CA TRP A 104 -9.81 -8.35 9.78
C TRP A 104 -10.16 -7.53 11.04
N ARG A 105 -11.18 -6.67 11.00
CA ARG A 105 -11.70 -5.96 12.18
C ARG A 105 -12.17 -6.93 13.26
N LEU A 106 -12.76 -8.05 12.87
CA LEU A 106 -13.26 -9.10 13.77
C LEU A 106 -12.20 -10.12 14.19
N GLY A 107 -10.96 -10.01 13.70
CA GLY A 107 -9.89 -10.97 13.96
C GLY A 107 -10.13 -12.37 13.38
N LYS A 108 -10.89 -12.44 12.28
CA LYS A 108 -11.28 -13.67 11.58
C LYS A 108 -10.45 -13.88 10.33
#